data_AF-A0A9E3T5G5-F1
#
_entry.id   AF-A0A9E3T5G5-F1
#
_cell.length_a   1.000
_cell.length_b   1.000
_cell.length_c   1.000
_cell.angle_alpha   90.00
_cell.angle_beta   90.00
_cell.angle_gamma   90.00
#
_symmetry.space_group_name_H-M   'P 1'
#
loop_
_entity.id
_entity.type
_entity.pdbx_description
1 polymer ?
#
loop_
_entity_poly.entity_id
_entity_poly.type
_entity_poly.pdbx_seq_one_letter_code
_entity_poly.pdbx_strand_id
1 'polypeptide(L)'
;MVNILDEAVIKEILKSMIIEQFKNGGLVLELTKRDIEKFKHCLALIKDASIPANEKHEAAIFIKGMNDALKRLHAIAGEREFTIFYNYCIEGKTRNEIADALNIDISTVARNKEKALKKLSIILYPEINITNMM
;
A
#
# COMPACT_ATOMS: atom_id res chain seq x y z
N MET A 1 -1.40 -14.15 -16.24
CA MET A 1 -0.57 -14.76 -15.18
C MET A 1 -0.33 -13.71 -14.12
N VAL A 2 -0.86 -13.85 -12.91
CA VAL A 2 -0.47 -12.98 -11.80
C VAL A 2 0.89 -13.48 -11.34
N ASN A 3 1.95 -12.75 -11.64
CA ASN A 3 3.30 -13.09 -11.20
C ASN A 3 3.34 -12.89 -9.67
N ILE A 4 3.18 -13.99 -8.93
CA ILE A 4 3.16 -13.95 -7.46
C ILE A 4 4.62 -13.89 -7.01
N LEU A 5 5.13 -12.69 -6.77
CA LEU A 5 6.40 -12.55 -6.06
C LEU A 5 6.24 -13.11 -4.64
N ASP A 6 7.12 -14.01 -4.25
CA ASP A 6 7.15 -14.53 -2.89
C ASP A 6 7.74 -13.50 -1.89
N GLU A 7 7.57 -13.77 -0.59
CA GLU A 7 8.07 -12.89 0.47
C GLU A 7 9.60 -12.72 0.46
N ALA A 8 10.36 -13.77 0.12
CA ALA A 8 11.81 -13.72 0.02
C ALA A 8 12.25 -12.80 -1.13
N VAL A 9 11.59 -12.87 -2.28
CA VAL A 9 11.84 -11.98 -3.42
C VAL A 9 11.50 -10.54 -3.07
N ILE A 10 10.38 -10.28 -2.39
CA ILE A 10 10.05 -8.93 -1.92
C ILE A 10 11.11 -8.42 -0.92
N LYS A 11 11.60 -9.28 -0.03
CA LYS A 11 12.69 -8.94 0.90
C LYS A 11 14.00 -8.67 0.17
N GLU A 12 14.33 -9.44 -0.87
CA GLU A 12 15.52 -9.23 -1.70
C GLU A 12 15.44 -7.93 -2.51
N ILE A 13 14.29 -7.66 -3.13
CA ILE A 13 14.02 -6.38 -3.80
C ILE A 13 14.15 -5.22 -2.80
N LEU A 14 13.57 -5.34 -1.59
CA LEU A 14 13.73 -4.29 -0.59
C LEU A 14 15.18 -4.10 -0.16
N LYS A 15 15.97 -5.18 -0.04
CA LYS A 15 17.39 -5.12 0.31
C LYS A 15 18.24 -4.52 -0.80
N SER A 16 17.97 -4.86 -2.07
CA SER A 16 18.68 -4.29 -3.23
C SER A 16 18.29 -2.82 -3.43
N MET A 17 17.03 -2.46 -3.20
CA MET A 17 16.53 -1.09 -3.32
C MET A 17 16.99 -0.16 -2.18
N ILE A 18 17.55 -0.69 -1.08
CA ILE A 18 18.28 0.09 -0.07
C ILE A 18 19.54 0.74 -0.68
N ILE A 19 20.04 0.23 -1.81
CA ILE A 19 21.32 0.68 -2.36
C ILE A 19 21.22 2.01 -3.11
N GLU A 20 20.14 2.40 -3.83
CA GLU A 20 20.19 3.75 -4.45
C GLU A 20 18.91 4.48 -4.91
N GLN A 21 17.72 3.88 -5.07
CA GLN A 21 16.68 4.56 -5.89
C GLN A 21 15.43 5.11 -5.18
N PHE A 22 15.21 4.85 -3.89
CA PHE A 22 14.01 5.32 -3.18
C PHE A 22 14.18 6.60 -2.34
N LYS A 23 15.33 7.30 -2.43
CA LYS A 23 15.56 8.51 -1.64
C LYS A 23 14.55 9.64 -1.93
N ASN A 24 13.92 9.66 -3.11
CA ASN A 24 13.06 10.78 -3.54
C ASN A 24 11.61 10.42 -3.93
N GLY A 25 11.08 9.25 -3.55
CA GLY A 25 9.67 8.96 -3.83
C GLY A 25 9.35 8.69 -5.31
N GLY A 26 10.22 7.95 -6.02
CA GLY A 26 10.11 7.69 -7.46
C GLY A 26 8.75 7.17 -7.95
N LEU A 27 8.54 7.20 -9.27
CA LEU A 27 7.27 6.95 -9.99
C LEU A 27 6.35 5.89 -9.36
N VAL A 28 6.91 4.74 -8.96
CA VAL A 28 6.16 3.64 -8.34
C VAL A 28 5.44 4.05 -7.04
N LEU A 29 6.09 4.86 -6.19
CA LEU A 29 5.47 5.36 -4.96
C LEU A 29 4.39 6.39 -5.26
N GLU A 30 4.54 7.21 -6.29
CA GLU A 30 3.50 8.15 -6.73
C GLU A 30 2.27 7.42 -7.25
N LEU A 31 2.47 6.41 -8.11
CA LEU A 31 1.40 5.55 -8.61
C LEU A 31 0.69 4.84 -7.45
N THR A 32 1.44 4.29 -6.50
CA THR A 32 0.88 3.65 -5.30
C THR A 32 0.02 4.60 -4.47
N LYS A 33 0.46 5.85 -4.28
CA LYS A 33 -0.34 6.87 -3.58
C LYS A 33 -1.62 7.21 -4.35
N ARG A 34 -1.55 7.35 -5.68
CA ARG A 34 -2.74 7.57 -6.52
C ARG A 34 -3.73 6.41 -6.42
N ASP A 35 -3.24 5.17 -6.42
CA ASP A 35 -4.09 3.99 -6.26
C ASP A 35 -4.73 3.90 -4.89
N ILE A 36 -4.04 4.34 -3.82
CA ILE A 36 -4.62 4.44 -2.48
C ILE A 36 -5.79 5.44 -2.47
N GLU A 37 -5.62 6.61 -3.09
CA GLU A 37 -6.71 7.61 -3.16
C GLU A 37 -7.86 7.11 -4.05
N LYS A 38 -7.55 6.47 -5.18
CA LYS A 38 -8.56 5.80 -6.02
C LYS A 38 -9.30 4.73 -5.24
N PHE A 39 -8.60 3.95 -4.41
CA PHE A 39 -9.20 2.90 -3.59
C PHE A 39 -10.21 3.47 -2.59
N LYS A 40 -9.84 4.54 -1.87
CA LYS A 40 -10.78 5.26 -0.98
C LYS A 40 -12.01 5.76 -1.73
N HIS A 41 -11.80 6.34 -2.91
CA HIS A 41 -12.90 6.82 -3.75
C HIS A 41 -13.83 5.68 -4.20
N CYS A 42 -13.27 4.56 -4.68
CA CYS A 42 -14.04 3.37 -5.05
C CYS A 42 -14.84 2.81 -3.85
N LEU A 43 -14.25 2.77 -2.66
CA LEU A 43 -14.95 2.32 -1.43
C LEU A 43 -16.17 3.21 -1.10
N ALA A 44 -16.10 4.51 -1.40
CA ALA A 44 -17.25 5.41 -1.27
C ALA A 44 -18.28 5.17 -2.38
N LEU A 45 -17.85 5.07 -3.65
CA LEU A 45 -18.73 4.86 -4.80
C LEU A 45 -19.61 3.62 -4.68
N ILE A 46 -19.08 2.50 -4.18
CA ILE A 46 -19.87 1.26 -4.07
C ILE A 46 -21.03 1.38 -3.07
N LYS A 47 -20.94 2.31 -2.10
CA LYS A 47 -21.97 2.56 -1.09
C LYS A 47 -23.02 3.56 -1.55
N ASP A 48 -22.74 4.30 -2.63
CA ASP A 48 -23.62 5.35 -3.14
C ASP A 48 -24.72 4.75 -4.01
N ALA A 49 -25.98 4.88 -3.58
CA ALA A 49 -27.13 4.35 -4.31
C ALA A 49 -27.36 5.03 -5.68
N SER A 50 -26.88 6.26 -5.88
CA SER A 50 -27.05 7.05 -7.11
C SER A 50 -26.14 6.62 -8.27
N ILE A 51 -25.07 5.88 -7.97
CA ILE A 51 -24.08 5.48 -8.97
C ILE A 51 -24.58 4.28 -9.79
N PRO A 52 -24.46 4.34 -11.13
CA PRO A 52 -24.82 3.23 -12.02
C PRO A 52 -24.12 1.90 -11.70
N ALA A 53 -24.81 0.79 -11.96
CA ALA A 53 -24.31 -0.54 -11.63
C ALA A 53 -23.01 -0.93 -12.38
N ASN A 54 -22.83 -0.46 -13.61
CA ASN A 54 -21.61 -0.65 -14.40
C ASN A 54 -20.40 0.05 -13.76
N GLU A 55 -20.56 1.28 -13.30
CA GLU A 55 -19.48 2.01 -12.60
C GLU A 55 -19.12 1.34 -11.26
N LYS A 56 -20.14 0.83 -10.53
CA LYS A 56 -19.91 0.02 -9.32
C LYS A 56 -19.18 -1.28 -9.61
N HIS A 57 -19.44 -1.91 -10.76
CA HIS A 57 -18.77 -3.14 -11.16
C HIS A 57 -17.27 -2.91 -11.39
N GLU A 58 -16.91 -1.85 -12.12
CA GLU A 58 -15.51 -1.47 -12.33
C GLU A 58 -14.80 -1.12 -11.00
N ALA A 59 -15.47 -0.35 -10.14
CA ALA A 59 -14.97 -0.05 -8.81
C ALA A 59 -14.75 -1.33 -7.97
N ALA A 60 -15.68 -2.29 -8.03
CA ALA A 60 -15.56 -3.56 -7.32
C ALA A 60 -14.37 -4.41 -7.79
N ILE A 61 -14.11 -4.45 -9.11
CA ILE A 61 -12.92 -5.13 -9.66
C ILE A 61 -11.64 -4.51 -9.10
N PHE A 62 -11.54 -3.17 -9.11
CA PHE A 62 -10.38 -2.47 -8.57
C PHE A 62 -10.21 -2.70 -7.06
N ILE A 63 -11.29 -2.60 -6.28
CA ILE A 63 -11.31 -2.87 -4.85
C ILE A 63 -10.82 -4.29 -4.55
N LYS A 64 -11.24 -5.29 -5.33
CA LYS A 64 -10.77 -6.66 -5.16
C LYS A 64 -9.26 -6.76 -5.34
N GLY A 65 -8.71 -6.19 -6.41
CA GLY A 65 -7.26 -6.19 -6.66
C GLY A 65 -6.47 -5.51 -5.53
N MET A 66 -6.94 -4.35 -5.07
CA MET A 66 -6.33 -3.65 -3.94
C MET A 66 -6.42 -4.44 -2.63
N ASN A 67 -7.56 -5.09 -2.34
CA ASN A 67 -7.70 -5.94 -1.15
C ASN A 67 -6.75 -7.15 -1.19
N ASP A 68 -6.54 -7.76 -2.35
CA ASP A 68 -5.58 -8.84 -2.50
C ASP A 68 -4.14 -8.36 -2.27
N ALA A 69 -3.79 -7.16 -2.74
CA ALA A 69 -2.50 -6.52 -2.45
C ALA A 69 -2.34 -6.18 -0.95
N LEU A 70 -3.39 -5.66 -0.30
CA LEU A 70 -3.37 -5.35 1.13
C LEU A 70 -3.25 -6.60 2.00
N LYS A 71 -3.89 -7.72 1.64
CA LYS A 71 -3.71 -9.02 2.31
C LYS A 71 -2.25 -9.49 2.23
N ARG A 72 -1.61 -9.36 1.07
CA ARG A 72 -0.18 -9.67 0.91
C ARG A 72 0.69 -8.74 1.75
N LEU A 73 0.38 -7.45 1.76
CA LEU A 73 1.08 -6.48 2.59
C LEU A 73 0.99 -6.87 4.08
N HIS A 74 -0.20 -7.22 4.56
CA HIS A 74 -0.42 -7.67 5.95
C HIS A 74 0.47 -8.86 6.30
N ALA A 75 0.50 -9.89 5.44
CA ALA A 75 1.33 -11.07 5.65
C ALA A 75 2.84 -10.75 5.75
N ILE A 76 3.35 -9.82 4.94
CA ILE A 76 4.78 -9.48 4.84
C ILE A 76 5.20 -8.40 5.85
N ALA A 77 4.30 -7.47 6.17
CA ALA A 77 4.54 -6.38 7.11
C ALA A 77 4.39 -6.81 8.56
N GLY A 78 3.50 -7.78 8.81
CA GLY A 78 3.05 -8.14 10.14
C GLY A 78 2.03 -7.14 10.69
N GLU A 79 1.30 -7.59 11.71
CA GLU A 79 0.12 -6.92 12.26
C GLU A 79 0.35 -5.44 12.59
N ARG A 80 1.42 -5.14 13.34
CA ARG A 80 1.70 -3.79 13.82
C ARG A 80 2.03 -2.81 12.69
N GLU A 81 2.90 -3.21 11.76
CA GLU A 81 3.31 -2.36 10.64
C GLU A 81 2.12 -2.12 9.70
N PHE A 82 1.33 -3.17 9.43
CA PHE A 82 0.11 -3.05 8.63
C PHE A 82 -0.94 -2.16 9.29
N THR A 83 -1.17 -2.31 10.59
CA THR A 83 -2.15 -1.50 11.34
C THR A 83 -1.81 -0.01 11.26
N ILE A 84 -0.54 0.34 11.45
CA ILE A 84 -0.05 1.72 11.30
C ILE A 84 -0.32 2.24 9.87
N PHE A 85 0.04 1.45 8.86
CA PHE A 85 -0.16 1.81 7.47
C PHE A 85 -1.64 2.01 7.13
N TYR A 86 -2.50 1.06 7.49
CA TYR A 86 -3.91 1.08 7.14
C TYR A 86 -4.62 2.28 7.79
N ASN A 87 -4.40 2.50 9.09
CA ASN A 87 -5.00 3.62 9.80
C ASN A 87 -4.54 4.97 9.24
N TYR A 88 -3.27 5.10 8.85
CA TYR A 88 -2.75 6.36 8.31
C TYR A 88 -3.18 6.59 6.86
N CYS A 89 -2.89 5.62 6.00
CA CYS A 89 -3.00 5.77 4.56
C CYS A 89 -4.40 5.51 4.04
N ILE A 90 -5.21 4.65 4.69
CA ILE A 90 -6.55 4.27 4.22
C ILE A 90 -7.63 4.98 5.04
N GLU A 91 -7.58 4.89 6.36
CA GLU A 91 -8.58 5.49 7.27
C GLU A 91 -8.35 6.99 7.51
N GLY A 92 -7.21 7.55 7.12
CA GLY A 92 -6.92 8.99 7.23
C GLY A 92 -6.65 9.48 8.65
N LYS A 93 -6.32 8.58 9.60
CA LYS A 93 -5.95 8.97 10.97
C LYS A 93 -4.60 9.69 11.01
N THR A 94 -4.48 10.63 11.92
CA THR A 94 -3.24 11.37 12.18
C THR A 94 -2.19 10.49 12.86
N ARG A 95 -0.92 10.94 12.81
CA ARG A 95 0.16 10.22 13.49
C ARG A 95 -0.04 10.16 15.01
N ASN A 96 -0.63 11.20 15.58
CA ASN A 96 -0.87 11.29 17.02
C ASN A 96 -1.94 10.29 17.43
N GLU A 97 -3.08 10.25 16.74
CA GLU A 97 -4.15 9.28 17.03
C GLU A 97 -3.65 7.82 16.96
N ILE A 98 -2.77 7.51 16.00
CA ILE A 98 -2.19 6.17 15.87
C ILE A 98 -1.15 5.90 16.97
N ALA A 99 -0.29 6.87 17.26
CA ALA A 99 0.73 6.77 18.31
C ALA A 99 0.09 6.52 19.68
N ASP A 100 -0.95 7.28 20.00
CA ASP A 100 -1.71 7.17 21.24
C ASP A 100 -2.44 5.83 21.33
N ALA A 101 -3.16 5.43 20.27
CA ALA A 101 -3.91 4.18 20.25
C ALA A 101 -3.04 2.92 20.37
N LEU A 102 -1.80 2.97 19.87
CA LEU A 102 -0.86 1.84 19.91
C LEU A 102 0.16 1.94 21.05
N ASN A 103 0.17 3.04 21.81
CA ASN A 103 1.17 3.37 22.82
C ASN A 103 2.61 3.30 22.27
N ILE A 104 2.88 4.03 21.19
CA ILE A 104 4.17 4.05 20.50
C ILE A 104 4.62 5.48 20.17
N ASP A 105 5.91 5.67 19.91
CA ASP A 105 6.42 6.97 19.50
C ASP A 105 5.94 7.39 18.09
N ILE A 106 5.69 8.69 17.91
CA ILE A 106 5.23 9.29 16.65
C ILE A 106 6.22 9.03 15.49
N SER A 107 7.53 9.03 15.75
CA SER A 107 8.53 8.70 14.73
C SER A 107 8.46 7.23 14.31
N THR A 108 8.04 6.35 15.21
CA THR A 108 7.78 4.93 14.91
C THR A 108 6.62 4.79 13.94
N VAL A 109 5.56 5.59 14.10
CA VAL A 109 4.43 5.65 13.15
C VAL A 109 4.94 6.03 11.75
N ALA A 110 5.69 7.14 11.66
CA ALA A 110 6.19 7.65 10.38
C ALA A 110 7.07 6.64 9.64
N ARG A 111 7.98 5.97 10.36
CA ARG A 111 8.92 4.99 9.81
C ARG A 111 8.21 3.72 9.32
N ASN A 112 7.29 3.18 10.11
CA ASN A 112 6.55 1.97 9.74
C ASN A 112 5.60 2.23 8.57
N LYS A 113 4.92 3.37 8.55
CA LYS A 113 4.10 3.82 7.43
C LYS A 113 4.90 3.85 6.12
N GLU A 114 6.08 4.47 6.14
CA GLU A 114 6.93 4.57 4.95
C GLU A 114 7.43 3.21 4.46
N LYS A 115 7.82 2.32 5.39
CA LYS A 115 8.26 0.96 5.07
C LYS A 115 7.15 0.11 4.45
N ALA A 116 5.94 0.18 5.00
CA ALA A 116 4.78 -0.51 4.46
C ALA A 116 4.37 0.03 3.08
N LEU A 117 4.45 1.35 2.87
CA LEU A 117 4.15 1.96 1.57
C LEU A 117 5.09 1.45 0.47
N LYS A 118 6.39 1.32 0.78
CA LYS A 118 7.39 0.74 -0.14
C LYS A 118 7.13 -0.75 -0.42
N LYS A 119 6.71 -1.52 0.58
CA LYS A 119 6.29 -2.91 0.36
C LYS A 119 5.08 -3.00 -0.57
N LEU A 120 4.07 -2.15 -0.34
CA LEU A 120 2.89 -2.11 -1.19
C LEU A 120 3.23 -1.73 -2.63
N SER A 121 4.15 -0.78 -2.83
CA SER A 121 4.56 -0.37 -4.17
C SER A 121 5.25 -1.51 -4.95
N ILE A 122 6.00 -2.37 -4.26
CA ILE A 122 6.59 -3.57 -4.86
C ILE A 122 5.51 -4.60 -5.20
N ILE A 123 4.51 -4.77 -4.33
CA ILE A 123 3.40 -5.71 -4.55
C ILE A 123 2.55 -5.29 -5.75
N LEU A 124 2.25 -3.99 -5.89
CA LEU A 124 1.40 -3.47 -6.96
C LEU A 124 2.11 -3.36 -8.31
N TYR A 125 3.41 -3.03 -8.30
CA TYR A 125 4.18 -2.72 -9.50
C TYR A 125 5.49 -3.52 -9.55
N PRO A 126 5.43 -4.86 -9.46
CA PRO A 126 6.63 -5.69 -9.34
C PRO A 126 7.58 -5.49 -10.52
N GLU A 127 7.05 -5.42 -11.74
CA GLU A 127 7.83 -5.30 -12.98
C GLU A 127 8.62 -3.99 -13.04
N ILE A 128 7.99 -2.86 -12.68
CA ILE A 128 8.65 -1.55 -12.68
C ILE A 128 9.78 -1.51 -11.65
N ASN A 129 9.56 -2.12 -10.48
CA ASN A 129 10.60 -2.21 -9.46
C ASN A 129 11.76 -3.12 -9.91
N ILE A 130 11.49 -4.22 -10.62
CA ILE A 130 12.52 -5.12 -11.16
C ILE A 130 13.30 -4.43 -12.29
N THR A 131 12.64 -3.74 -13.22
CA THR A 131 13.33 -2.99 -14.30
C THR A 131 14.21 -1.89 -13.75
N ASN A 132 13.78 -1.18 -12.70
CA ASN A 132 14.60 -0.18 -12.03
C ASN A 132 15.84 -0.77 -11.32
N MET A 133 15.87 -2.08 -11.06
CA MET A 133 17.02 -2.78 -10.46
C MET A 133 18.08 -3.23 -11.48
N MET A 134 17.74 -3.28 -12.78
CA MET A 134 18.66 -3.63 -13.86
C MET A 134 19.37 -2.39 -14.42
#